data_AF-A0A2D4LXX5-F1
#
_entry.id   AF-A0A2D4LXX5-F1
#
_cell.length_a   1.000
_cell.length_b   1.000
_cell.length_c   1.000
_cell.angle_alpha   90.00
_cell.angle_beta   90.00
_cell.angle_gamma   90.00
#
_symmetry.space_group_name_H-M   'P 1'
#
loop_
_entity.id
_entity.type
_entity.pdbx_description
1 polymer ?
#
loop_
_entity_poly.entity_id
_entity_poly.type
_entity_poly.pdbx_seq_one_letter_code
_entity_poly.pdbx_strand_id
1 'polypeptide(L)'
;ECNCLREGKMQHLLARELVPGDIVYLSIGDRIPADIRLTEVIDLLVDESSLTGEVEPCSKNDGILAASGDIMTLTNVVFMGTLVRYGKAKGIVIGTSENSQFGEVFKMMQEEETPKTPLQRNMDKLGKQLTIASFGIIGLLM
;
A
#
# COMPACT_ATOMS: atom_id res chain seq x y z
N GLU A 1 2.16 -11.21 -11.82
CA GLU A 1 0.98 -11.62 -12.60
C GLU A 1 -0.01 -12.29 -11.65
N CYS A 2 -1.26 -12.48 -12.05
CA CYS A 2 -2.29 -13.12 -11.22
C CYS A 2 -3.34 -13.81 -12.10
N ASN A 3 -4.02 -14.80 -11.52
CA ASN A 3 -5.14 -15.48 -12.17
C ASN A 3 -6.45 -14.90 -11.64
N CYS A 4 -7.26 -14.35 -12.54
CA CYS A 4 -8.56 -13.78 -12.19
C CYS A 4 -9.69 -14.29 -13.09
N LEU A 5 -10.91 -14.25 -12.59
CA LEU A 5 -12.13 -14.53 -13.33
C LEU A 5 -12.82 -13.20 -13.65
N ARG A 6 -12.87 -12.88 -14.94
CA ARG A 6 -13.57 -11.69 -15.47
C ARG A 6 -14.53 -12.14 -16.57
N GLU A 7 -15.78 -11.68 -16.51
CA GLU A 7 -16.85 -12.08 -17.43
C GLU A 7 -17.04 -13.61 -17.55
N GLY A 8 -16.83 -14.33 -16.45
CA GLY A 8 -16.97 -15.80 -16.41
C GLY A 8 -15.84 -16.58 -17.09
N LYS A 9 -14.76 -15.92 -17.54
CA LYS A 9 -13.57 -16.57 -18.11
C LYS A 9 -12.34 -16.35 -17.23
N MET A 10 -11.58 -17.41 -17.03
CA MET A 10 -10.27 -17.34 -16.37
C MET A 10 -9.29 -16.62 -17.28
N GLN A 11 -8.64 -15.60 -16.74
CA GLN A 11 -7.65 -14.76 -17.42
C GLN A 11 -6.41 -14.64 -16.56
N HIS A 12 -5.26 -14.55 -17.22
CA HIS A 12 -3.98 -14.27 -16.58
C HIS A 12 -3.64 -12.81 -16.85
N LEU A 13 -3.61 -11.98 -15.82
CA LEU A 13 -3.44 -10.54 -15.93
C LEU A 13 -2.27 -10.05 -15.09
N LEU A 14 -1.76 -8.87 -15.43
CA LEU A 14 -0.83 -8.16 -14.56
C LEU A 14 -1.60 -7.60 -13.35
N ALA A 15 -0.95 -7.61 -12.17
CA ALA A 15 -1.59 -7.12 -10.94
C ALA A 15 -2.10 -5.67 -11.06
N ARG A 16 -1.43 -4.83 -11.87
CA ARG A 16 -1.81 -3.43 -12.14
C ARG A 16 -3.10 -3.27 -12.97
N GLU A 17 -3.58 -4.34 -13.61
CA GLU A 17 -4.78 -4.33 -14.45
C GLU A 17 -6.03 -4.83 -13.70
N LEU A 18 -5.85 -5.24 -12.44
CA LEU A 18 -6.94 -5.60 -11.55
C LEU A 18 -7.77 -4.36 -11.19
N VAL A 19 -9.07 -4.56 -11.12
CA VAL A 19 -10.02 -3.56 -10.65
C VAL A 19 -10.89 -4.15 -9.54
N PRO A 20 -11.45 -3.30 -8.65
CA PRO A 20 -12.44 -3.76 -7.67
C PRO A 20 -13.59 -4.52 -8.34
N GLY A 21 -13.95 -5.67 -7.76
CA GLY A 21 -14.97 -6.57 -8.31
C GLY A 21 -14.42 -7.77 -9.10
N ASP A 22 -13.14 -7.76 -9.50
CA ASP A 22 -12.52 -8.96 -10.08
C ASP A 22 -12.43 -10.08 -9.02
N ILE A 23 -12.59 -11.32 -9.46
CA ILE A 23 -12.39 -12.49 -8.59
C ILE A 23 -10.99 -13.05 -8.85
N VAL A 24 -10.16 -13.14 -7.81
CA VAL A 24 -8.78 -13.61 -7.91
C VAL A 24 -8.63 -14.96 -7.22
N TYR A 25 -7.83 -15.83 -7.81
CA TYR A 25 -7.44 -17.12 -7.25
C TYR A 25 -6.03 -17.01 -6.68
N LEU A 26 -5.86 -17.48 -5.46
CA LEU A 26 -4.62 -17.45 -4.70
C LEU A 26 -4.18 -18.88 -4.40
N SER A 27 -2.90 -19.14 -4.64
CA SER A 27 -2.24 -20.41 -4.35
C SER A 27 -0.93 -20.18 -3.58
N ILE A 28 -0.39 -21.26 -3.02
CA ILE A 28 0.90 -21.26 -2.32
C ILE A 28 1.99 -20.63 -3.18
N GLY A 29 2.73 -19.69 -2.60
CA GLY A 29 3.81 -18.97 -3.27
C GLY A 29 3.35 -17.69 -4.00
N ASP A 30 2.06 -17.47 -4.15
CA ASP A 30 1.55 -16.24 -4.78
C ASP A 30 1.75 -15.04 -3.86
N ARG A 31 2.24 -13.94 -4.45
CA ARG A 31 2.21 -12.63 -3.82
C ARG A 31 0.86 -11.99 -4.08
N ILE A 32 0.23 -11.50 -3.04
CA ILE A 32 -1.15 -11.01 -3.11
C ILE A 32 -1.18 -9.70 -3.92
N PRO A 33 -1.91 -9.65 -5.05
CA PRO A 33 -1.76 -8.57 -6.03
C PRO A 33 -2.54 -7.31 -5.68
N ALA A 34 -3.55 -7.42 -4.82
CA ALA A 34 -4.49 -6.36 -4.44
C ALA A 34 -5.11 -6.71 -3.08
N ASP A 35 -5.82 -5.79 -2.45
CA ASP A 35 -6.61 -6.10 -1.26
C ASP A 35 -7.85 -6.91 -1.67
N ILE A 36 -8.00 -8.09 -1.08
CA ILE A 36 -8.99 -9.08 -1.50
C ILE A 36 -9.80 -9.54 -0.29
N ARG A 37 -11.13 -9.48 -0.42
CA ARG A 37 -12.08 -10.10 0.50
C ARG A 37 -12.26 -11.57 0.11
N LEU A 38 -11.90 -12.48 1.00
CA LEU A 38 -11.95 -13.93 0.76
C LEU A 38 -13.39 -14.45 0.72
N THR A 39 -13.74 -15.17 -0.35
CA THR A 39 -15.07 -15.80 -0.49
C THR A 39 -15.03 -17.30 -0.29
N GLU A 40 -13.88 -17.93 -0.56
CA GLU A 40 -13.65 -19.36 -0.36
C GLU A 40 -12.21 -19.55 0.12
N VAL A 41 -12.03 -20.34 1.18
CA VAL A 41 -10.72 -20.56 1.81
C VAL A 41 -10.50 -22.03 2.12
N ILE A 42 -9.30 -22.52 1.83
CA ILE A 42 -8.84 -23.87 2.17
C ILE A 42 -7.48 -23.74 2.87
N ASP A 43 -7.49 -23.79 4.21
CA ASP A 43 -6.31 -23.73 5.08
C ASP A 43 -5.30 -22.62 4.70
N LEU A 44 -5.80 -21.40 4.47
CA LEU A 44 -4.97 -20.30 4.00
C LEU A 44 -4.12 -19.72 5.14
N LEU A 45 -2.80 -19.75 4.95
CA LEU A 45 -1.82 -19.05 5.79
C LEU A 45 -1.11 -17.98 4.96
N VAL A 46 -1.13 -16.74 5.47
CA VAL A 46 -0.53 -15.58 4.80
C VAL A 46 0.52 -14.96 5.69
N ASP A 47 1.68 -14.67 5.11
CA ASP A 47 2.74 -13.90 5.74
C ASP A 47 2.48 -12.41 5.52
N GLU A 48 2.06 -11.76 6.60
CA GLU A 48 1.73 -10.33 6.66
C GLU A 48 2.86 -9.49 7.26
N SER A 49 4.07 -10.04 7.41
CA SER A 49 5.24 -9.35 7.99
C SER A 49 5.57 -8.04 7.27
N SER A 50 5.28 -7.95 5.97
CA SER A 50 5.49 -6.73 5.18
C SER A 50 4.57 -5.57 5.58
N LEU A 51 3.42 -5.85 6.21
CA LEU A 51 2.44 -4.86 6.64
C LEU A 51 2.46 -4.66 8.16
N THR A 52 2.55 -5.74 8.94
CA THR A 52 2.46 -5.71 10.40
C THR A 52 3.81 -5.74 11.11
N GLY A 53 4.86 -6.24 10.44
CA GLY A 53 6.17 -6.50 11.06
C GLY A 53 6.25 -7.83 11.83
N GLU A 54 5.14 -8.56 11.95
CA GLU A 54 5.09 -9.84 12.67
C GLU A 54 5.51 -11.01 11.77
N VAL A 55 6.36 -11.90 12.29
CA VAL A 55 6.97 -12.99 11.50
C VAL A 55 6.07 -14.23 11.41
N GLU A 56 5.15 -14.41 12.35
CA GLU A 56 4.26 -15.56 12.35
C GLU A 56 3.17 -15.42 11.28
N PRO A 57 2.98 -16.43 10.40
CA PRO A 57 1.92 -16.40 9.40
C PRO A 57 0.53 -16.32 10.05
N CYS A 58 -0.31 -15.45 9.52
CA CYS A 58 -1.69 -15.29 9.96
C CYS A 58 -2.61 -16.31 9.26
N SER A 59 -3.50 -16.95 10.03
CA SER A 59 -4.54 -17.82 9.50
C SER A 59 -5.76 -17.00 9.06
N LYS A 60 -6.23 -17.29 7.85
CA LYS A 60 -7.33 -16.57 7.22
C LYS A 60 -8.53 -17.49 6.98
N ASN A 61 -9.74 -16.92 6.94
CA ASN A 61 -11.00 -17.63 6.72
C ASN A 61 -11.98 -16.79 5.88
N ASP A 62 -13.05 -17.39 5.37
CA ASP A 62 -14.10 -16.71 4.59
C ASP A 62 -15.26 -16.19 5.46
N GLY A 63 -15.19 -16.41 6.78
CA GLY A 63 -16.24 -16.12 7.74
C GLY A 63 -16.66 -14.65 7.83
N ILE A 64 -17.84 -14.41 8.40
CA ILE A 64 -18.34 -13.07 8.68
C ILE A 64 -17.57 -12.50 9.88
N LEU A 65 -17.04 -11.28 9.72
CA LEU A 65 -16.41 -10.54 10.80
C LEU A 65 -17.43 -9.65 11.52
N ALA A 66 -17.20 -9.43 12.81
CA ALA A 66 -17.93 -8.41 13.56
C ALA A 66 -17.55 -7.01 13.06
N ALA A 67 -18.51 -6.10 13.03
CA ALA A 67 -18.41 -4.78 12.39
C ALA A 67 -17.39 -3.80 13.01
N SER A 68 -16.70 -4.19 14.09
CA SER A 68 -15.82 -3.31 14.89
C SER A 68 -14.45 -3.94 15.14
N GLY A 69 -13.80 -4.40 14.07
CA GLY A 69 -12.43 -4.92 14.13
C GLY A 69 -11.43 -3.93 13.57
N ASP A 70 -10.24 -3.88 14.18
CA ASP A 70 -9.07 -3.25 13.57
C ASP A 70 -8.68 -4.01 12.28
N ILE A 71 -8.00 -3.35 11.35
CA ILE A 71 -7.54 -3.95 10.08
C ILE A 71 -6.75 -5.24 10.32
N MET A 72 -5.95 -5.28 11.38
CA MET A 72 -5.17 -6.45 11.78
C MET A 72 -6.03 -7.64 12.22
N THR A 73 -7.28 -7.40 12.61
CA THR A 73 -8.23 -8.46 13.01
C THR A 73 -9.03 -9.02 11.84
N LEU A 74 -8.84 -8.48 10.63
CA LEU A 74 -9.56 -8.91 9.43
C LEU A 74 -9.03 -10.25 8.93
N THR A 75 -9.52 -11.35 9.52
CA THR A 75 -9.16 -12.71 9.12
C THR A 75 -9.72 -13.10 7.75
N ASN A 76 -10.64 -12.31 7.21
CA ASN A 76 -11.34 -12.59 5.97
C ASN A 76 -10.94 -11.67 4.81
N VAL A 77 -9.92 -10.84 5.04
CA VAL A 77 -9.27 -9.99 4.05
C VAL A 77 -7.79 -10.37 4.01
N VAL A 78 -7.24 -10.30 2.81
CA VAL A 78 -5.81 -10.40 2.57
C VAL A 78 -5.32 -9.14 1.86
N PHE A 79 -4.13 -8.69 2.25
CA PHE A 79 -3.62 -7.39 1.85
C PHE A 79 -2.57 -7.48 0.74
N MET A 80 -2.58 -6.49 -0.14
CA MET A 80 -1.61 -6.35 -1.21
C MET A 80 -0.17 -6.46 -0.69
N GLY A 81 0.66 -7.22 -1.39
CA GLY A 81 2.09 -7.34 -1.11
C GLY A 81 2.48 -8.36 -0.03
N THR A 82 1.50 -8.96 0.63
CA THR A 82 1.72 -10.12 1.52
C THR A 82 1.90 -11.41 0.69
N LEU A 83 2.38 -12.49 1.33
CA LEU A 83 2.74 -13.74 0.64
C LEU A 83 1.91 -14.93 1.14
N VAL A 84 1.33 -15.70 0.23
CA VAL A 84 0.64 -16.94 0.58
C VAL A 84 1.66 -18.02 0.92
N ARG A 85 1.70 -18.43 2.20
CA ARG A 85 2.61 -19.47 2.70
C ARG A 85 2.02 -20.87 2.54
N TYR A 86 0.71 -21.01 2.72
CA TYR A 86 0.03 -22.30 2.62
C TYR A 86 -1.43 -22.11 2.22
N GLY A 87 -2.03 -23.19 1.71
CA GLY A 87 -3.44 -23.24 1.35
C GLY A 87 -3.77 -22.63 -0.01
N LYS A 88 -5.06 -22.52 -0.26
CA LYS A 88 -5.63 -21.89 -1.45
C LYS A 88 -6.82 -21.04 -1.06
N ALA A 89 -7.05 -19.99 -1.82
CA ALA A 89 -8.24 -19.18 -1.62
C ALA A 89 -8.71 -18.54 -2.91
N LYS A 90 -9.95 -18.07 -2.87
CA LYS A 90 -10.57 -17.25 -3.89
C LYS A 90 -11.25 -16.09 -3.20
N GLY A 91 -11.18 -14.92 -3.81
CA GLY A 91 -11.82 -13.75 -3.23
C GLY A 91 -12.05 -12.65 -4.25
N ILE A 92 -12.78 -11.63 -3.82
CA ILE A 92 -13.14 -10.47 -4.62
C ILE A 92 -12.19 -9.33 -4.28
N VAL A 93 -11.64 -8.68 -5.30
CA VAL A 93 -10.83 -7.48 -5.14
C VAL A 93 -11.69 -6.35 -4.59
N ILE A 94 -11.25 -5.77 -3.47
CA ILE A 94 -11.93 -4.64 -2.80
C ILE A 94 -11.14 -3.33 -2.92
N GLY A 95 -9.82 -3.39 -3.08
CA GLY A 95 -8.96 -2.22 -3.21
C GLY A 95 -7.69 -2.53 -3.99
N THR A 96 -7.25 -1.58 -4.82
CA THR A 96 -6.06 -1.71 -5.68
C THR A 96 -5.19 -0.46 -5.59
N SER A 97 -3.88 -0.63 -5.77
CA SER A 97 -2.88 0.45 -5.81
C SER A 97 -3.06 1.46 -4.65
N GLU A 98 -3.30 2.74 -4.95
CA GLU A 98 -3.45 3.81 -3.95
C GLU A 98 -4.65 3.62 -3.01
N ASN A 99 -5.67 2.87 -3.42
CA ASN A 99 -6.85 2.57 -2.62
C ASN A 99 -6.72 1.25 -1.84
N SER A 100 -5.54 0.62 -1.86
CA SER A 100 -5.22 -0.49 -0.95
C SER A 100 -4.67 0.05 0.37
N GLN A 101 -4.76 -0.73 1.43
CA GLN A 101 -4.20 -0.40 2.75
C GLN A 101 -2.70 -0.12 2.66
N PHE A 102 -1.98 -0.94 1.89
CA PHE A 102 -0.55 -0.73 1.66
C PHE A 102 -0.28 0.56 0.84
N GLY A 103 -1.15 0.88 -0.12
CA GLY A 103 -1.06 2.10 -0.92
C GLY A 103 -1.35 3.37 -0.12
N GLU A 104 -2.30 3.32 0.81
CA GLU A 104 -2.63 4.45 1.68
C GLU A 104 -1.45 4.79 2.61
N VAL A 105 -0.81 3.76 3.20
CA VAL A 105 0.43 3.94 3.97
C VAL A 105 1.54 4.58 3.14
N PHE A 106 1.75 4.10 1.91
CA PHE A 106 2.78 4.65 1.03
C PHE A 106 2.48 6.08 0.55
N LYS A 107 1.19 6.43 0.38
CA LYS A 107 0.76 7.78 0.04
C LYS A 107 1.02 8.76 1.19
N MET A 108 0.69 8.38 2.42
CA MET A 108 1.00 9.19 3.62
C MET A 108 2.50 9.45 3.75
N MET A 109 3.36 8.50 3.38
CA MET A 109 4.81 8.71 3.37
C MET A 109 5.30 9.67 2.26
N GLN A 110 4.59 9.75 1.13
CA GLN A 110 4.96 10.65 0.01
C GLN A 110 4.38 12.06 0.17
N GLU A 111 3.24 12.22 0.83
CA GLU A 111 2.61 13.52 1.06
C GLU A 111 3.37 14.38 2.09
N GLU A 112 4.32 13.82 2.84
CA GLU A 112 5.34 14.62 3.50
C GLU A 112 6.29 15.22 2.46
N GLU A 113 5.96 16.43 1.99
CA GLU A 113 6.92 17.31 1.33
C GLU A 113 8.20 17.33 2.15
N THR A 114 9.31 16.85 1.58
CA THR A 114 10.59 16.77 2.29
C THR A 114 10.89 18.14 2.91
N PRO A 115 10.89 18.27 4.25
CA PRO A 115 11.12 19.56 4.86
C PRO A 115 12.54 20.01 4.51
N LYS A 116 12.70 21.26 4.07
CA LYS A 116 14.02 21.84 3.78
C LYS A 116 14.99 21.50 4.91
N THR A 117 16.14 20.93 4.56
CA THR A 117 17.14 20.53 5.54
C THR A 117 17.60 21.75 6.36
N PRO A 118 18.05 21.56 7.62
CA PRO A 118 18.54 22.66 8.44
C PRO A 118 19.67 23.44 7.75
N LEU A 119 20.50 22.78 6.94
CA LEU A 119 21.54 23.43 6.13
C LEU A 119 20.95 24.30 5.01
N GLN A 120 19.96 23.80 4.25
CA GLN A 120 19.29 24.58 3.21
C GLN A 120 18.59 25.83 3.79
N ARG A 121 17.95 25.71 4.96
CA ARG A 121 17.35 26.86 5.65
C ARG A 121 18.40 27.92 6.03
N ASN A 122 19.60 27.51 6.43
CA ASN A 122 20.68 28.43 6.74
C ASN A 122 21.26 29.09 5.48
N MET A 123 21.40 28.36 4.38
CA MET A 123 21.83 28.92 3.09
C MET A 123 20.83 29.94 2.55
N ASP A 124 19.52 29.67 2.64
CA ASP A 124 18.47 30.62 2.24
C ASP A 124 18.53 31.91 3.07
N LYS A 125 18.77 31.81 4.39
CA LYS A 125 18.92 32.97 5.27
C LYS A 125 20.14 33.81 4.90
N LEU A 126 21.29 33.17 4.69
CA LEU A 126 22.53 33.85 4.28
C LEU A 126 22.36 34.52 2.92
N GLY A 127 21.79 33.84 1.94
CA GLY A 127 21.51 34.41 0.61
C GLY A 127 20.58 35.62 0.69
N LYS A 128 19.54 35.56 1.52
CA LYS A 128 18.60 36.68 1.72
C LYS A 128 19.27 37.88 2.41
N GLN A 129 20.13 37.64 3.39
CA GLN A 129 20.90 38.70 4.06
C GLN A 129 21.88 39.39 3.09
N LEU A 130 22.62 38.61 2.29
CA LEU A 130 23.52 39.15 1.28
C LEU A 130 22.76 39.98 0.24
N THR A 131 21.62 39.47 -0.24
CA THR A 131 20.77 40.18 -1.20
C THR A 131 20.29 41.53 -0.65
N ILE A 132 19.79 41.56 0.59
CA ILE A 132 19.35 42.80 1.25
C ILE A 132 20.51 43.79 1.43
N ALA A 133 21.68 43.30 1.86
CA ALA A 133 22.86 44.14 2.03
C ALA A 133 23.31 44.75 0.70
N SER A 134 23.36 43.97 -0.39
CA SER A 134 23.71 44.46 -1.72
C SER A 134 22.73 45.51 -2.23
N PHE A 135 21.41 45.30 -2.09
CA PHE A 135 20.41 46.30 -2.48
C PHE A 135 20.51 47.58 -1.63
N GLY A 136 20.80 47.47 -0.34
CA GLY A 136 21.01 48.63 0.54
C GLY A 136 22.23 49.48 0.12
N ILE A 137 23.33 48.84 -0.25
CA ILE A 137 24.54 49.54 -0.74
C ILE A 137 24.26 50.23 -2.09
N ILE A 138 23.59 49.54 -3.02
CA ILE A 138 23.25 50.10 -4.33
C ILE A 138 22.32 51.33 -4.17
N GLY A 139 21.30 51.23 -3.33
CA GLY A 139 20.37 52.34 -3.07
C GLY A 139 20.97 53.51 -2.30
N LEU A 140 22.10 53.31 -1.59
CA LEU A 140 22.84 54.38 -0.93
C LEU A 140 23.79 55.12 -1.88
N LEU A 141 24.31 54.41 -2.90
CA LEU A 141 25.26 54.95 -3.86
C LEU A 141 24.60 55.71 -5.03
N MET A 142 23.32 55.42 -5.33
CA MET A 142 22.50 56.22 -6.25
C MET A 142 21.87 57.42 -5.56
#